data_AF-A0A2Z6MI09-F1
#
_entry.id   AF-A0A2Z6MI09-F1
#
_cell.length_a   1.000
_cell.length_b   1.000
_cell.length_c   1.000
_cell.angle_alpha   90.00
_cell.angle_beta   90.00
_cell.angle_gamma   90.00
#
_symmetry.space_group_name_H-M   'P 1'
#
loop_
_entity.id
_entity.type
_entity.pdbx_description
1 polymer ?
#
loop_
_entity_poly.entity_id
_entity_poly.type
_entity_poly.pdbx_seq_one_letter_code
_entity_poly.pdbx_strand_id
1 'polypeptide(L)'
;MESNKTNIFFNNLGEAINFSPLSKSADYPLITGESAKTTTADLDEARQCHPNSLDKNKVKGTIVVCDGIDDLQTTNGKINTVQDLGGLGLVHITDKEGAVANSYGDFPATVIRSKDASTILQYVNSTR
;
A
#
# COMPACT_ATOMS: atom_id res chain seq x y z
N MET A 1 -10.08 -41.98 -13.94
CA MET A 1 -10.20 -41.44 -15.31
C MET A 1 -10.52 -39.95 -15.12
N GLU A 2 -9.65 -38.98 -15.33
CA GLU A 2 -8.32 -38.89 -15.91
C GLU A 2 -7.74 -37.55 -15.43
N SER A 3 -6.48 -37.54 -14.95
CA SER A 3 -5.82 -36.32 -14.46
C SER A 3 -5.34 -35.49 -15.65
N ASN A 4 -5.92 -34.31 -15.87
CA ASN A 4 -5.41 -33.41 -16.89
C ASN A 4 -4.18 -32.66 -16.35
N LYS A 5 -3.00 -33.25 -16.57
CA LYS A 5 -1.70 -32.62 -16.30
C LYS A 5 -1.40 -31.65 -17.43
N THR A 6 -1.66 -30.37 -17.24
CA THR A 6 -1.11 -29.34 -18.13
C THR A 6 0.33 -29.08 -17.69
N ASN A 7 1.29 -29.65 -18.43
CA ASN A 7 2.70 -29.33 -18.27
C ASN A 7 2.95 -27.91 -18.80
N ILE A 8 3.34 -26.99 -17.91
CA ILE A 8 3.74 -25.64 -18.28
C ILE A 8 5.24 -25.65 -18.57
N PHE A 9 5.58 -25.40 -19.84
CA PHE A 9 6.96 -25.16 -20.27
C PHE A 9 7.28 -23.68 -20.09
N PHE A 10 8.29 -23.38 -19.28
CA PHE A 10 8.82 -22.03 -19.12
C PHE A 10 10.05 -21.84 -20.01
N ASN A 11 9.90 -21.02 -21.05
CA ASN A 11 11.04 -20.41 -21.75
C ASN A 11 11.02 -18.90 -21.44
N ASN A 12 12.19 -18.37 -21.11
CA ASN A 12 12.43 -17.09 -20.44
C ASN A 12 11.72 -15.85 -21.02
N LEU A 13 11.43 -14.90 -20.09
CA LEU A 13 10.90 -13.53 -20.21
C LEU A 13 9.38 -13.34 -20.12
N GLY A 14 8.88 -13.52 -18.89
CA GLY A 14 7.56 -13.09 -18.42
C GLY A 14 7.24 -13.79 -17.11
N GLU A 15 7.27 -13.07 -15.98
CA GLU A 15 6.76 -13.62 -14.72
C GLU A 15 5.24 -13.70 -14.81
N ALA A 16 4.73 -14.91 -15.02
CA ALA A 16 3.29 -15.15 -14.96
C ALA A 16 2.85 -15.14 -13.49
N ILE A 17 1.97 -14.21 -13.12
CA ILE A 17 1.31 -14.23 -11.82
C ILE A 17 0.26 -15.34 -11.85
N ASN A 18 0.58 -16.48 -11.24
CA ASN A 18 -0.39 -17.56 -11.04
C ASN A 18 -1.27 -17.23 -9.84
N PHE A 19 -2.49 -16.76 -10.11
CA PHE A 19 -3.55 -16.71 -9.10
C PHE A 19 -4.03 -18.15 -8.84
N SER A 20 -3.27 -18.89 -8.04
CA SER A 20 -3.80 -20.08 -7.36
C SER A 20 -5.14 -19.69 -6.73
N PRO A 21 -6.16 -20.57 -6.69
CA PRO A 21 -7.44 -20.20 -6.08
C PRO A 21 -7.16 -19.70 -4.67
N LEU A 22 -7.25 -18.39 -4.47
CA LEU A 22 -7.03 -17.69 -3.21
C LEU A 22 -8.13 -18.18 -2.28
N SER A 23 -7.89 -19.29 -1.60
CA SER A 23 -8.88 -19.96 -0.74
C SER A 23 -9.26 -19.14 0.50
N LYS A 24 -8.67 -17.94 0.63
CA LYS A 24 -9.14 -16.74 1.30
C LYS A 24 -8.14 -15.64 0.90
N SER A 25 -8.59 -14.48 0.44
CA SER A 25 -7.72 -13.30 0.49
C SER A 25 -7.30 -13.09 1.93
N ALA A 26 -6.04 -12.80 2.19
CA ALA A 26 -5.70 -12.24 3.48
C ALA A 26 -6.43 -10.90 3.58
N ASP A 27 -7.38 -10.78 4.52
CA ASP A 27 -8.09 -9.54 4.80
C ASP A 27 -7.15 -8.64 5.61
N TYR A 28 -6.21 -7.98 4.91
CA TYR A 28 -5.38 -6.96 5.53
C TYR A 28 -6.21 -5.69 5.67
N PRO A 29 -6.45 -5.18 6.89
CA PRO A 29 -7.19 -3.94 7.08
C PRO A 29 -6.43 -2.78 6.45
N LEU A 30 -7.15 -1.88 5.79
CA LEU A 30 -6.61 -0.61 5.31
C LEU A 30 -6.91 0.50 6.31
N ILE A 31 -5.97 1.43 6.47
CA ILE A 31 -6.12 2.62 7.31
C ILE A 31 -5.56 3.84 6.59
N THR A 32 -6.20 5.00 6.70
CA THR A 32 -5.61 6.26 6.24
C THR A 32 -4.56 6.76 7.22
N GLY A 33 -3.51 7.43 6.74
CA GLY A 33 -2.53 8.09 7.60
C GLY A 33 -3.20 9.05 8.61
N GLU A 34 -4.25 9.75 8.17
CA GLU A 34 -5.08 10.61 9.01
C GLU A 34 -5.72 9.85 10.19
N SER A 35 -6.30 8.66 9.92
CA SER A 35 -6.89 7.82 10.98
C SER A 35 -5.83 7.25 11.92
N ALA A 36 -4.63 7.01 11.39
CA ALA A 36 -3.48 6.51 12.13
C ALA A 36 -2.72 7.59 12.92
N LYS A 37 -3.12 8.87 12.83
CA LYS A 37 -2.50 10.01 13.51
C LYS A 37 -2.24 9.77 15.02
N THR A 38 -1.07 10.20 15.49
CA THR A 38 -0.76 10.33 16.93
C THR A 38 -1.50 11.51 17.56
N THR A 39 -1.57 11.57 18.90
CA THR A 39 -2.29 12.64 19.59
C THR A 39 -1.67 14.02 19.40
N THR A 40 -0.38 14.10 19.07
CA THR A 40 0.38 15.36 19.01
C THR A 40 0.75 15.80 17.59
N ALA A 41 0.66 14.90 16.61
CA ALA A 41 1.07 15.22 15.24
C ALA A 41 0.10 16.16 14.54
N ASP A 42 0.61 16.91 13.55
CA ASP A 42 -0.25 17.67 12.66
C ASP A 42 -1.10 16.73 11.78
N LEU A 43 -2.28 17.21 11.37
CA LEU A 43 -3.19 16.43 10.54
C LEU A 43 -2.60 16.16 9.15
N ASP A 44 -1.96 17.15 8.53
CA ASP A 44 -1.36 17.03 7.22
C ASP A 44 -0.15 16.09 7.26
N GLU A 45 0.71 16.23 8.28
CA GLU A 45 1.85 15.32 8.49
C GLU A 45 1.41 13.86 8.66
N ALA A 46 0.30 13.61 9.36
CA ALA A 46 -0.25 12.26 9.52
C ALA A 46 -0.90 11.76 8.23
N ARG A 47 -1.71 12.58 7.56
CA ARG A 47 -2.30 12.26 6.25
C ARG A 47 -1.22 11.88 5.23
N GLN A 48 -0.09 12.57 5.29
CA GLN A 48 1.07 12.37 4.43
C GLN A 48 2.04 11.29 4.93
N CYS A 49 1.81 10.67 6.09
CA CYS A 49 2.67 9.64 6.67
C CYS A 49 4.12 10.10 6.87
N HIS A 50 4.30 11.32 7.37
CA HIS A 50 5.61 11.82 7.77
C HIS A 50 6.17 11.05 8.97
N PRO A 51 7.49 11.08 9.17
CA PRO A 51 8.10 10.49 10.36
C PRO A 51 7.46 11.02 11.65
N ASN A 52 7.25 10.14 12.62
CA ASN A 52 6.66 10.43 13.94
C ASN A 52 5.19 10.92 13.94
N SER A 53 4.51 10.97 12.79
CA SER A 53 3.11 11.43 12.73
C SER A 53 2.08 10.32 12.93
N LEU A 54 2.49 9.05 12.81
CA LEU A 54 1.62 7.88 12.87
C LEU A 54 1.78 7.09 14.18
N ASP A 55 0.66 6.63 14.72
CA ASP A 55 0.59 5.78 15.91
C ASP A 55 0.89 4.32 15.54
N LYS A 56 1.94 3.76 16.15
CA LYS A 56 2.38 2.38 15.92
C LYS A 56 1.28 1.35 16.13
N ASN A 57 0.43 1.52 17.15
CA ASN A 57 -0.62 0.56 17.47
C ASN A 57 -1.73 0.56 16.43
N LYS A 58 -1.93 1.68 15.73
CA LYS A 58 -2.89 1.81 14.63
C LYS A 58 -2.33 1.31 13.29
N VAL A 59 -1.02 1.48 13.07
CA VAL A 59 -0.35 1.09 11.82
C VAL A 59 -0.03 -0.41 11.76
N LYS A 60 0.38 -1.01 12.88
CA LYS A 60 0.86 -2.39 12.92
C LYS A 60 -0.18 -3.37 12.35
N GLY A 61 0.23 -4.15 11.34
CA GLY A 61 -0.63 -5.17 10.72
C GLY A 61 -1.64 -4.62 9.70
N THR A 62 -1.50 -3.36 9.28
CA THR A 62 -2.40 -2.71 8.31
C THR A 62 -1.68 -2.34 7.01
N ILE A 63 -2.43 -2.10 5.95
CA ILE A 63 -1.96 -1.39 4.77
C ILE A 63 -2.32 0.09 4.94
N VAL A 64 -1.34 0.98 4.87
CA VAL A 64 -1.54 2.41 5.13
C VAL A 64 -1.73 3.18 3.82
N VAL A 65 -2.77 4.00 3.75
CA VAL A 65 -3.03 4.93 2.65
C VAL A 65 -2.53 6.32 3.03
N CYS A 66 -1.51 6.80 2.30
CA CYS A 66 -0.87 8.09 2.53
C CYS A 66 -1.20 9.04 1.38
N ASP A 67 -1.81 10.17 1.68
CA ASP A 67 -2.13 11.20 0.70
C ASP A 67 -1.00 12.22 0.63
N GLY A 68 -0.19 12.11 -0.43
CA GLY A 68 1.01 12.90 -0.67
C GLY A 68 0.91 13.78 -1.92
N ILE A 69 -0.30 14.19 -2.34
CA ILE A 69 -0.51 15.03 -3.54
C ILE A 69 0.36 16.29 -3.47
N ASP A 70 0.32 17.01 -2.34
CA ASP A 70 1.07 18.24 -2.12
C ASP A 70 2.39 18.04 -1.34
N ASP A 71 2.80 16.79 -1.11
CA ASP A 71 3.90 16.47 -0.21
C ASP A 71 5.26 16.41 -0.92
N LEU A 72 6.33 16.82 -0.25
CA LEU A 72 7.70 16.74 -0.75
C LEU A 72 8.37 15.39 -0.42
N GLN A 73 7.80 14.59 0.49
CA GLN A 73 8.34 13.27 0.82
C GLN A 73 8.21 12.28 -0.34
N THR A 74 9.28 11.52 -0.56
CA THR A 74 9.30 10.44 -1.55
C THR A 74 8.48 9.24 -1.10
N THR A 75 8.07 8.40 -2.04
CA THR A 75 7.42 7.12 -1.71
C THR A 75 8.30 6.26 -0.80
N ASN A 76 9.62 6.23 -1.02
CA ASN A 76 10.57 5.50 -0.16
C ASN A 76 10.58 6.02 1.29
N GLY A 77 10.49 7.34 1.50
CA GLY A 77 10.39 7.91 2.85
C GLY A 77 9.13 7.46 3.59
N LYS A 78 8.01 7.39 2.88
CA LYS A 78 6.74 6.90 3.42
C LYS A 78 6.78 5.39 3.69
N ILE A 79 7.41 4.61 2.81
CA ILE A 79 7.64 3.17 3.01
C ILE A 79 8.40 2.93 4.31
N ASN A 80 9.54 3.59 4.51
CA ASN A 80 10.35 3.43 5.71
C ASN A 80 9.52 3.73 6.97
N THR A 81 8.77 4.83 6.95
CA THR A 81 7.90 5.22 8.08
C THR A 81 6.85 4.16 8.40
N VAL A 82 6.16 3.62 7.40
CA VAL A 82 5.11 2.62 7.60
C VAL A 82 5.71 1.27 8.01
N GLN A 83 6.81 0.87 7.39
CA GLN A 83 7.50 -0.39 7.65
C GLN A 83 8.07 -0.45 9.07
N ASP A 84 8.69 0.63 9.55
CA ASP A 84 9.26 0.72 10.91
C ASP A 84 8.18 0.60 12.01
N LEU A 85 6.95 0.97 11.69
CA LEU A 85 5.79 0.85 12.58
C LEU A 85 5.11 -0.53 12.49
N GLY A 86 5.59 -1.40 11.60
CA GLY A 86 5.05 -2.75 11.39
C GLY A 86 3.81 -2.78 10.49
N GLY A 87 3.63 -1.79 9.63
CA GLY A 87 2.67 -1.86 8.54
C GLY A 87 3.03 -2.97 7.55
N LEU A 88 2.04 -3.47 6.83
CA LEU A 88 2.17 -4.58 5.87
C LEU A 88 2.27 -4.09 4.42
N GLY A 89 1.89 -2.85 4.16
CA GLY A 89 2.01 -2.25 2.84
C GLY A 89 1.65 -0.76 2.81
N LEU A 90 1.92 -0.12 1.67
CA LEU A 90 1.68 1.28 1.41
C LEU A 90 0.85 1.49 0.14
N VAL A 91 -0.16 2.37 0.22
CA VAL A 91 -0.78 3.02 -0.93
C VAL A 91 -0.41 4.49 -0.87
N HIS A 92 0.40 4.97 -1.80
CA HIS A 92 0.78 6.37 -1.87
C HIS A 92 -0.03 7.08 -2.96
N ILE A 93 -0.83 8.07 -2.57
CA ILE A 93 -1.55 8.93 -3.52
C ILE A 93 -0.64 10.10 -3.87
N THR A 94 -0.20 10.18 -5.12
CA THR A 94 0.55 11.32 -5.63
C THR A 94 0.48 11.41 -7.15
N ASP A 95 0.52 12.62 -7.69
CA ASP A 95 0.64 12.86 -9.14
C ASP A 95 2.09 13.16 -9.55
N LYS A 96 3.02 13.18 -8.59
CA LYS A 96 4.45 13.51 -8.80
C LYS A 96 5.24 12.34 -9.37
N GLU A 97 4.82 11.10 -9.10
CA GLU A 97 5.46 9.93 -9.68
C GLU A 97 4.75 9.55 -10.99
N GLY A 98 5.54 9.51 -12.08
CA GLY A 98 5.06 9.23 -13.43
C GLY A 98 4.67 7.77 -13.64
N ALA A 99 4.43 7.36 -14.90
CA ALA A 99 4.07 5.98 -15.26
C ALA A 99 5.23 4.96 -15.12
N VAL A 100 6.33 5.33 -14.48
CA VAL A 100 7.50 4.46 -14.30
C VAL A 100 7.27 3.64 -13.04
N ALA A 101 7.23 2.33 -13.20
CA ALA A 101 7.21 1.42 -12.05
C ALA A 101 8.55 1.52 -11.32
N ASN A 102 8.52 2.08 -10.11
CA ASN A 102 9.65 2.06 -9.21
C ASN A 102 9.67 0.73 -8.44
N SER A 103 10.85 0.13 -8.31
CA SER A 103 11.04 -0.99 -7.40
C SER A 103 11.20 -0.45 -5.98
N TYR A 104 10.33 -0.88 -5.08
CA TYR A 104 10.33 -0.49 -3.66
C TYR A 104 10.97 -1.56 -2.75
N GLY A 105 11.75 -2.47 -3.35
CA GLY A 105 12.34 -3.61 -2.65
C GLY A 105 11.28 -4.63 -2.22
N ASP A 106 11.44 -5.17 -1.02
CA ASP A 106 10.61 -6.26 -0.51
C ASP A 106 9.32 -5.79 0.19
N PHE A 107 9.11 -4.48 0.30
CA PHE A 107 7.93 -3.93 0.96
C PHE A 107 6.79 -3.70 -0.05
N PRO A 108 5.59 -4.29 0.14
CA PRO A 108 4.47 -4.07 -0.76
C PRO A 108 4.06 -2.59 -0.79
N ALA A 109 4.23 -1.95 -1.94
CA ALA A 109 3.85 -0.55 -2.13
C ALA A 109 3.29 -0.32 -3.53
N THR A 110 2.28 0.55 -3.62
CA THR A 110 1.73 1.02 -4.88
C THR A 110 1.55 2.53 -4.85
N VAL A 111 1.77 3.17 -5.99
CA VAL A 111 1.47 4.58 -6.20
C VAL A 111 0.22 4.69 -7.06
N ILE A 112 -0.72 5.53 -6.64
CA ILE A 112 -1.93 5.84 -7.40
C ILE A 112 -2.04 7.35 -7.61
N ARG A 113 -2.71 7.75 -8.69
CA ARG A 113 -2.96 9.16 -8.98
C ARG A 113 -4.14 9.68 -8.17
N SER A 114 -4.17 11.00 -7.95
CA SER A 114 -5.23 11.68 -7.21
C SER A 114 -6.63 11.36 -7.76
N LYS A 115 -6.78 11.27 -9.09
CA LYS A 115 -8.03 10.93 -9.76
C LYS A 115 -8.61 9.55 -9.38
N ASP A 116 -7.75 8.60 -8.99
CA ASP A 116 -8.13 7.23 -8.66
C ASP A 116 -8.26 7.02 -7.13
N ALA A 117 -7.87 8.02 -6.32
CA ALA A 117 -7.85 7.95 -4.87
C ALA A 117 -9.25 7.84 -4.25
N SER A 118 -10.26 8.46 -4.86
CA SER A 118 -11.62 8.51 -4.32
C SER A 118 -12.21 7.12 -4.07
N THR A 119 -11.98 6.18 -4.98
CA THR A 119 -12.45 4.78 -4.85
C THR A 119 -11.80 4.07 -3.68
N ILE A 120 -10.48 4.23 -3.49
CA ILE A 120 -9.76 3.62 -2.37
C ILE A 120 -10.21 4.21 -1.05
N LEU A 121 -10.30 5.55 -0.95
CA LEU A 121 -10.73 6.22 0.28
C LEU A 121 -12.17 5.85 0.67
N GLN A 122 -13.07 5.72 -0.31
CA GLN A 122 -14.43 5.23 -0.08
C GLN A 122 -14.43 3.81 0.46
N TYR A 123 -13.63 2.91 -0.13
CA TYR A 123 -13.49 1.54 0.34
C TYR A 123 -13.04 1.50 1.82
N VAL A 124 -11.95 2.20 2.16
CA VAL A 124 -11.42 2.29 3.54
C VAL A 124 -12.49 2.72 4.54
N ASN A 125 -13.32 3.69 4.17
CA ASN A 125 -14.38 4.20 5.03
C ASN A 125 -15.60 3.27 5.15
N SER A 126 -15.80 2.36 4.18
CA SER A 126 -16.94 1.44 4.16
C SER A 126 -16.69 0.09 4.84
N THR A 127 -15.42 -0.30 4.98
CA THR A 127 -15.01 -1.59 5.54
C THR A 127 -14.50 -1.47 6.98
N ARG A 128 -14.90 -0.40 7.67
CA ARG A 128 -14.48 -0.06 9.03
C ARG A 128 -15.25 -0.83 10.10
#